data_AF-A0A7X8PM28-F1
#
_entry.id   AF-A0A7X8PM28-F1
#
_cell.length_a   1.000
_cell.length_b   1.000
_cell.length_c   1.000
_cell.angle_alpha   90.00
_cell.angle_beta   90.00
_cell.angle_gamma   90.00
#
_symmetry.space_group_name_H-M   'P 1'
#
loop_
_entity.id
_entity.type
_entity.pdbx_description
1 polymer ?
#
loop_
_entity_poly.entity_id
_entity_poly.type
_entity_poly.pdbx_seq_one_letter_code
_entity_poly.pdbx_strand_id
1 'polypeptide(L)'
;MRKKKLPDTHLYLEYLLPIAMKARNEKRIPKTQIMRIIVELCAERELSISELSVLLLRTKGTLHTHYIGFMCDHGLLQRKFPGHQVQPKQKYVADRSVLENTDYFSSSE
;
A
#
# COMPACT_ATOMS: atom_id res chain seq x y z
N MET A 1 1.37 3.37 25.51
CA MET A 1 1.41 3.59 24.04
C MET A 1 0.18 4.38 23.62
N ARG A 2 0.32 5.62 23.17
CA ARG A 2 -0.83 6.44 22.75
C ARG A 2 -1.46 5.80 21.51
N LYS A 3 -2.65 5.22 21.64
CA LYS A 3 -3.49 4.88 20.49
C LYS A 3 -3.75 6.19 19.76
N LYS A 4 -3.06 6.44 18.63
CA LYS A 4 -3.41 7.57 17.77
C LYS A 4 -4.87 7.38 17.40
N LYS A 5 -5.74 8.29 17.84
CA LYS A 5 -7.11 8.39 17.36
C LYS A 5 -7.00 8.56 15.85
N LEU A 6 -7.35 7.51 15.15
CA LEU A 6 -7.37 7.53 13.70
C LEU A 6 -8.52 8.46 13.26
N PRO A 7 -8.32 9.27 12.20
CA PRO A 7 -9.36 10.17 11.69
C PRO A 7 -10.60 9.37 11.23
N ASP A 8 -11.77 10.02 11.11
CA ASP A 8 -13.11 9.48 10.73
C ASP A 8 -13.18 8.73 9.38
N THR A 9 -12.03 8.48 8.79
CA THR A 9 -11.70 7.60 7.66
C THR A 9 -12.03 6.11 7.90
N HIS A 10 -12.53 5.75 9.08
CA HIS A 10 -12.58 4.36 9.55
C HIS A 10 -13.57 3.46 8.84
N LEU A 11 -14.82 3.90 8.67
CA LEU A 11 -15.90 3.00 8.24
C LEU A 11 -15.64 2.41 6.85
N TYR A 12 -15.03 3.19 5.95
CA TYR A 12 -14.79 2.72 4.58
C TYR A 12 -13.49 1.91 4.44
N LEU A 13 -12.59 1.91 5.43
CA LEU A 13 -11.34 1.14 5.34
C LEU A 13 -11.47 -0.25 5.98
N GLU A 14 -12.53 -0.48 6.76
CA GLU A 14 -12.73 -1.74 7.48
C GLU A 14 -12.79 -2.95 6.54
N TYR A 15 -13.43 -2.81 5.38
CA TYR A 15 -13.53 -3.90 4.40
C TYR A 15 -12.18 -4.28 3.76
N LEU A 16 -11.16 -3.40 3.84
CA LEU A 16 -9.81 -3.65 3.36
C LEU A 16 -8.90 -4.29 4.42
N LEU A 17 -9.34 -4.33 5.68
CA LEU A 17 -8.54 -4.91 6.76
C LEU A 17 -8.16 -6.37 6.52
N PRO A 18 -9.03 -7.26 6.00
CA PRO A 18 -8.67 -8.66 5.72
C PRO A 18 -7.41 -8.80 4.85
N ILE A 19 -7.25 -7.93 3.85
CA ILE A 19 -6.06 -7.90 2.97
C ILE A 19 -4.82 -7.45 3.75
N ALA A 20 -4.97 -6.43 4.62
CA ALA A 20 -3.87 -5.87 5.39
C ALA A 20 -3.45 -6.72 6.61
N MET A 21 -4.26 -7.69 7.05
CA MET A 21 -4.08 -8.41 8.31
C MET A 21 -2.68 -9.03 8.46
N LYS A 22 -2.16 -9.65 7.38
CA LYS A 22 -0.82 -10.27 7.41
C LYS A 22 0.26 -9.25 7.75
N ALA A 23 0.25 -8.09 7.09
CA ALA A 23 1.20 -7.00 7.33
C ALA A 23 1.11 -6.41 8.75
N ARG A 24 -0.09 -6.43 9.35
CA ARG A 24 -0.38 -5.92 10.70
C ARG A 24 0.09 -6.87 11.79
N ASN A 25 -0.13 -8.16 11.60
CA ASN A 25 0.14 -9.18 12.63
C ASN A 25 1.62 -9.59 12.65
N GLU A 26 2.28 -9.59 11.49
CA GLU A 26 3.66 -10.01 11.36
C GLU A 26 4.65 -8.84 11.49
N LYS A 27 5.48 -8.89 12.55
CA LYS A 27 6.56 -7.89 12.72
C LYS A 27 7.60 -7.97 11.60
N ARG A 28 7.94 -9.19 11.18
CA ARG A 28 8.89 -9.50 10.10
C ARG A 28 8.14 -10.16 8.98
N ILE A 29 7.94 -9.41 7.91
CA ILE A 29 7.29 -9.86 6.68
C ILE A 29 8.21 -9.49 5.51
N PRO A 30 8.42 -10.39 4.53
CA PRO A 30 9.26 -10.10 3.39
C PRO A 30 8.81 -8.85 2.64
N LYS A 31 9.77 -8.11 2.08
CA LYS A 31 9.49 -6.87 1.32
C LYS A 31 8.48 -7.12 0.19
N THR A 32 8.67 -8.20 -0.55
CA THR A 32 7.79 -8.62 -1.66
C THR A 32 6.37 -8.89 -1.19
N GLN A 33 6.19 -9.48 -0.02
CA GLN A 33 4.87 -9.73 0.58
C GLN A 33 4.16 -8.42 0.97
N ILE A 34 4.87 -7.44 1.53
CA ILE A 34 4.29 -6.10 1.77
C ILE A 34 3.91 -5.43 0.44
N MET A 35 4.78 -5.50 -0.57
CA MET A 35 4.48 -4.93 -1.89
C MET A 35 3.23 -5.57 -2.50
N ARG A 36 3.09 -6.89 -2.41
CA ARG A 36 1.92 -7.63 -2.87
C ARG A 36 0.64 -7.16 -2.16
N ILE A 37 0.68 -7.04 -0.83
CA ILE A 37 -0.46 -6.50 -0.04
C ILE A 37 -0.80 -5.07 -0.48
N ILE A 38 0.20 -4.22 -0.73
CA ILE A 38 -0.04 -2.85 -1.23
C ILE A 38 -0.73 -2.87 -2.60
N VAL A 39 -0.30 -3.74 -3.53
CA VAL A 39 -0.97 -3.90 -4.84
C VAL A 39 -2.40 -4.36 -4.65
N GLU A 40 -2.65 -5.39 -3.83
CA GLU A 40 -4.00 -5.90 -3.56
C GLU A 40 -4.92 -4.82 -3.00
N LEU A 41 -4.43 -4.02 -2.05
CA LEU A 41 -5.18 -2.89 -1.47
C LEU A 41 -5.45 -1.78 -2.51
N CYS A 42 -4.45 -1.41 -3.29
CA CYS A 42 -4.55 -0.35 -4.29
C CYS A 42 -5.33 -0.76 -5.55
N ALA A 43 -5.50 -2.06 -5.79
CA ALA A 43 -6.36 -2.61 -6.83
C ALA A 43 -7.84 -2.60 -6.40
N GLU A 44 -8.10 -2.85 -5.11
CA GLU A 44 -9.45 -2.77 -4.55
C GLU A 44 -9.93 -1.32 -4.40
N ARG A 45 -9.02 -0.41 -4.06
CA ARG A 45 -9.34 1.00 -3.89
C ARG A 45 -8.15 1.91 -4.13
N GLU A 46 -8.41 3.11 -4.66
CA GLU A 46 -7.42 4.17 -4.62
C GLU A 46 -7.10 4.60 -3.17
N LEU A 47 -5.82 4.53 -2.80
CA LEU A 47 -5.39 4.82 -1.43
C LEU A 47 -4.27 5.85 -1.41
N SER A 48 -4.35 6.76 -0.46
CA SER A 48 -3.27 7.67 -0.10
C SER A 48 -2.24 6.96 0.78
N ILE A 49 -1.05 7.54 0.89
CA ILE A 49 -0.02 7.06 1.81
C ILE A 49 -0.48 7.08 3.28
N SER A 50 -1.40 7.97 3.63
CA SER A 50 -1.98 8.05 4.98
C SER A 50 -2.88 6.86 5.26
N GLU A 51 -3.72 6.47 4.29
CA GLU A 51 -4.60 5.31 4.41
C GLU A 51 -3.79 4.01 4.44
N LEU A 52 -2.77 3.88 3.57
CA LEU A 52 -1.86 2.74 3.61
C LEU A 52 -1.11 2.62 4.94
N SER A 53 -0.70 3.75 5.52
CA SER A 53 -0.07 3.80 6.85
C SER A 53 -1.00 3.26 7.95
N VAL A 54 -2.29 3.58 7.87
CA VAL A 54 -3.33 3.10 8.78
C VAL A 54 -3.59 1.61 8.60
N LEU A 55 -3.82 1.16 7.36
CA LEU A 55 -4.12 -0.22 7.04
C LEU A 55 -2.96 -1.15 7.43
N LEU A 56 -1.73 -0.79 7.07
CA LEU A 56 -0.55 -1.64 7.24
C LEU A 56 0.14 -1.49 8.60
N LEU A 57 -0.28 -0.51 9.42
CA LEU A 57 0.40 -0.12 10.67
C LEU A 57 1.90 0.19 10.47
N ARG A 58 2.24 0.83 9.34
CA ARG A 58 3.60 1.29 9.01
C ARG A 58 3.65 2.81 8.96
N THR A 59 4.81 3.41 9.18
CA THR A 59 4.95 4.86 9.07
C THR A 59 4.87 5.32 7.61
N LYS A 60 4.35 6.53 7.36
CA LYS A 60 4.32 7.12 6.00
C LYS A 60 5.72 7.19 5.39
N GLY A 61 6.74 7.57 6.18
CA GLY A 61 8.13 7.63 5.71
C GLY A 61 8.66 6.28 5.25
N THR A 62 8.43 5.22 6.06
CA THR A 62 8.80 3.85 5.68
C THR A 62 8.11 3.41 4.38
N LEU A 63 6.81 3.70 4.26
CA LEU A 63 6.05 3.36 3.05
C LEU A 63 6.58 4.09 1.82
N HIS A 64 6.83 5.40 1.94
CA HIS A 64 7.32 6.22 0.84
C HIS A 64 8.68 5.74 0.33
N THR A 65 9.65 5.63 1.24
CA THR A 65 11.05 5.36 0.91
C THR A 65 11.28 3.94 0.42
N HIS A 66 10.64 2.94 1.04
CA HIS A 66 10.98 1.53 0.77
C HIS A 66 10.04 0.84 -0.21
N TYR A 67 8.84 1.38 -0.41
CA TYR A 67 7.79 0.70 -1.18
C TYR A 67 7.24 1.59 -2.28
N ILE A 68 6.55 2.68 -1.93
CA ILE A 68 5.72 3.43 -2.86
C ILE A 68 6.53 4.05 -4.01
N GLY A 69 7.68 4.68 -3.73
CA GLY A 69 8.54 5.23 -4.77
C GLY A 69 8.98 4.14 -5.76
N PHE A 70 9.62 3.10 -5.22
CA PHE A 70 10.06 1.93 -5.99
C PHE A 70 8.93 1.31 -6.82
N MET A 71 7.76 1.08 -6.23
CA MET A 71 6.62 0.45 -6.91
C MET A 71 6.05 1.33 -8.03
N CYS A 72 6.06 2.66 -7.87
CA CYS A 72 5.66 3.56 -8.95
C CYS A 72 6.67 3.53 -10.11
N ASP A 73 7.97 3.55 -9.79
CA ASP A 73 9.03 3.59 -10.79
C ASP A 73 9.08 2.30 -11.64
N HIS A 74 8.65 1.17 -11.06
CA HIS A 74 8.60 -0.13 -11.73
C HIS A 74 7.19 -0.49 -12.25
N GLY A 75 6.25 0.45 -12.28
CA GLY A 75 4.92 0.24 -12.83
C GLY A 75 4.00 -0.68 -12.02
N LEU A 76 4.39 -1.07 -10.80
CA LEU A 76 3.57 -1.88 -9.89
C LEU A 76 2.42 -1.07 -9.27
N LEU A 77 2.60 0.25 -9.18
CA LEU A 77 1.59 1.22 -8.79
C LEU A 77 1.57 2.38 -9.78
N GLN A 78 0.42 3.03 -9.89
CA GLN A 78 0.28 4.26 -10.65
C GLN A 78 -0.14 5.41 -9.73
N ARG A 79 0.40 6.59 -10.00
CA ARG A 79 0.01 7.84 -9.34
C ARG A 79 -1.29 8.36 -9.96
N LYS A 80 -2.35 8.50 -9.17
CA LYS A 80 -3.63 9.05 -9.67
C LYS A 80 -3.52 10.48 -10.21
N PHE A 81 -2.69 11.30 -9.57
CA PHE A 81 -2.38 12.66 -10.05
C PHE A 81 -0.94 12.69 -10.59
N PRO A 82 -0.72 12.36 -11.88
CA PRO A 82 0.61 12.40 -12.48
C PRO A 82 1.13 13.85 -12.55
N GLY A 83 2.44 14.03 -12.45
CA GLY A 83 3.12 15.33 -12.65
C GLY A 83 3.69 15.99 -11.38
N HIS A 84 3.19 15.69 -10.18
CA HIS A 84 3.81 16.19 -8.94
C HIS A 84 3.87 15.08 -7.89
N GLN A 85 5.09 14.72 -7.44
CA GLN A 85 5.28 13.66 -6.45
C GLN A 85 4.73 14.03 -5.06
N VAL A 86 4.70 15.33 -4.75
CA VAL A 86 4.27 15.86 -3.45
C VAL A 86 2.93 16.60 -3.61
N GLN A 87 1.86 15.85 -3.89
CA GLN A 87 0.50 16.39 -3.81
C GLN A 87 -0.18 15.95 -2.50
N PRO A 88 -0.80 16.85 -1.73
CA PRO A 88 -1.52 16.49 -0.50
C PRO A 88 -2.65 15.47 -0.73
N LYS A 89 -3.24 15.46 -1.93
CA LYS A 89 -4.31 14.55 -2.35
C LYS A 89 -3.81 13.34 -3.15
N GLN A 90 -2.49 13.09 -3.18
CA GLN A 90 -1.92 11.99 -3.94
C GLN A 90 -2.52 10.65 -3.49
N LYS A 91 -3.00 9.88 -4.47
CA LYS A 91 -3.42 8.50 -4.29
C LYS A 91 -2.68 7.59 -5.26
N TYR A 92 -2.67 6.32 -4.91
CA TYR A 92 -2.07 5.24 -5.66
C TYR A 92 -3.15 4.25 -6.04
N VAL A 93 -3.04 3.74 -7.26
CA VAL A 93 -3.90 2.70 -7.82
C VAL A 93 -3.03 1.59 -8.37
N ALA A 94 -3.57 0.38 -8.41
CA ALA A 94 -2.91 -0.74 -9.05
C ALA A 94 -3.92 -1.45 -9.95
N ASP A 95 -3.43 -2.05 -11.02
CA ASP A 95 -4.22 -3.05 -11.75
C ASP A 95 -4.01 -4.40 -11.05
N ARG A 96 -5.09 -5.18 -10.85
CA ARG A 96 -5.00 -6.51 -10.25
C ARG A 96 -4.07 -7.42 -11.05
N SER A 97 -4.01 -7.25 -12.37
CA SER A 97 -3.15 -8.01 -13.29
C SER A 97 -1.66 -7.89 -13.00
N VAL A 98 -1.21 -6.84 -12.27
CA VAL A 98 0.17 -6.69 -11.79
C VAL A 98 0.60 -7.89 -10.92
N LEU A 99 -0.33 -8.51 -10.20
CA LEU A 99 -0.05 -9.66 -9.34
C LEU A 99 0.27 -10.93 -10.13
N GLU A 100 -0.23 -11.03 -11.36
CA GLU A 100 -0.15 -12.23 -12.20
C GLU A 100 0.93 -12.10 -13.26
N ASN A 101 1.13 -10.89 -13.79
CA ASN A 101 1.96 -10.66 -14.97
C ASN A 101 3.37 -10.15 -14.65
N THR A 102 3.71 -9.90 -13.37
CA THR A 102 5.04 -9.40 -13.00
C THR A 102 5.92 -10.50 -12.44
N ASP A 103 7.17 -10.51 -12.89
CA ASP A 103 8.23 -11.38 -12.37
C ASP A 103 8.57 -11.06 -10.90
N TYR A 104 8.33 -9.82 -10.46
CA TYR A 104 8.49 -9.36 -9.07
C TYR A 104 7.77 -10.19 -8.01
N PHE A 105 6.63 -10.80 -8.37
CA PHE A 105 5.85 -11.65 -7.47
C PHE A 105 5.89 -13.13 -7.85
N SER A 106 6.52 -13.47 -8.98
CA SER A 106 6.58 -14.83 -9.52
C SER A 106 7.69 -15.70 -8.92
N SER A 107 8.66 -15.10 -8.22
CA SER A 107 9.70 -15.84 -7.50
C SER A 107 9.30 -16.04 -6.04
N SER A 108 8.58 -17.12 -5.77
CA SER A 108 8.37 -17.67 -4.43
C SER A 108 8.34 -19.19 -4.51
N GLU A 109 9.44 -19.77 -4.98
CA GLU A 109 9.83 -21.16 -4.68
C GLU A 109 11.11 -21.13 -3.85
#